data_AF-A0A5S4T9B8-F1
#
_entry.id   AF-A0A5S4T9B8-F1
#
_cell.length_a   1.000
_cell.length_b   1.000
_cell.length_c   1.000
_cell.angle_alpha   90.00
_cell.angle_beta   90.00
_cell.angle_gamma   90.00
#
_symmetry.space_group_name_H-M   'P 1'
#
loop_
_entity.id
_entity.type
_entity.pdbx_description
1 polymer ?
#
loop_
_entity_poly.entity_id
_entity_poly.type
_entity_poly.pdbx_seq_one_letter_code
_entity_poly.pdbx_strand_id
1 'polypeptide(L)'
;KSLVKNIKSVSLAGSKTTSDLLVIDMHDGNLIRVPQSQLTLKLPYYQKLKKNLESDSIVDMEVGIYTTTADIENQVEVPVATEQNTSNKEGESADSNPSQDQSGNQHATDTGQGQASEETEVTNPDQASPSNT
;
A
#
# COMPACT_ATOMS: atom_id res chain seq x y z
N LYS A 1 11.01 12.06 -13.33
CA LYS A 1 10.08 13.23 -13.39
C LYS A 1 9.29 13.30 -14.71
N SER A 2 8.97 12.19 -15.40
CA SER A 2 8.23 12.26 -16.68
C SER A 2 6.74 12.58 -16.46
N LEU A 3 6.10 11.88 -15.51
CA LEU A 3 4.66 11.98 -15.24
C LEU A 3 4.19 13.41 -14.95
N VAL A 4 4.93 14.18 -14.14
CA VAL A 4 4.59 15.57 -13.79
C VAL A 4 4.55 16.50 -15.00
N LYS A 5 5.33 16.22 -16.06
CA LYS A 5 5.30 17.00 -17.32
C LYS A 5 4.05 16.73 -18.16
N ASN A 6 3.32 15.65 -17.86
CA ASN A 6 2.10 15.25 -18.56
C ASN A 6 0.84 15.78 -17.85
N ILE A 7 0.99 16.50 -16.73
CA ILE A 7 -0.11 17.16 -16.02
C ILE A 7 -0.42 18.48 -16.74
N LYS A 8 -1.67 18.65 -17.17
CA LYS A 8 -2.21 19.84 -17.81
C LYS A 8 -2.84 20.80 -16.80
N SER A 9 -3.61 20.28 -15.83
CA SER A 9 -4.10 21.08 -14.71
C SER A 9 -4.37 20.23 -13.46
N VAL A 10 -4.48 20.89 -12.30
CA VAL A 10 -4.86 20.26 -11.02
C VAL A 10 -5.89 21.17 -10.34
N SER A 11 -7.00 20.60 -9.88
CA SER A 11 -8.06 21.31 -9.16
C SER A 11 -8.58 20.48 -7.98
N LEU A 12 -9.18 21.14 -6.98
CA LEU A 12 -9.89 20.44 -5.91
C LEU A 12 -11.26 19.97 -6.44
N ALA A 13 -11.61 18.70 -6.22
CA ALA A 13 -12.84 18.10 -6.73
C ALA A 13 -14.10 18.47 -5.90
N GLY A 14 -13.92 18.80 -4.62
CA GLY A 14 -15.04 19.07 -3.70
C GLY A 14 -15.88 17.83 -3.36
N SER A 15 -15.25 16.71 -3.00
CA SER A 15 -15.94 15.48 -2.55
C SER A 15 -16.46 15.61 -1.11
N LYS A 16 -17.64 15.03 -0.84
CA LYS A 16 -18.23 14.93 0.50
C LYS A 16 -17.51 13.92 1.39
N THR A 17 -16.89 12.91 0.78
CA THR A 17 -16.23 11.80 1.46
C THR A 17 -14.74 12.07 1.67
N THR A 18 -14.11 12.72 0.70
CA THR A 18 -12.67 13.01 0.67
C THR A 18 -12.46 14.51 0.46
N SER A 19 -12.17 15.24 1.53
CA SER A 19 -12.04 16.70 1.48
C SER A 19 -10.81 17.20 0.73
N ASP A 20 -9.76 16.38 0.66
CA ASP A 20 -8.49 16.67 -0.05
C ASP A 20 -8.45 16.04 -1.45
N LEU A 21 -9.60 15.71 -2.04
CA LEU A 21 -9.68 15.11 -3.37
C LEU A 21 -9.23 16.10 -4.46
N LEU A 22 -8.22 15.69 -5.23
CA LEU A 22 -7.75 16.41 -6.41
C LEU A 22 -8.24 15.74 -7.68
N VAL A 23 -8.63 16.55 -8.66
CA VAL A 23 -8.73 16.15 -10.08
C VAL A 23 -7.46 16.62 -10.79
N ILE A 24 -6.81 15.71 -11.51
CA ILE A 24 -5.65 15.99 -12.34
C ILE A 24 -6.03 15.72 -13.79
N ASP A 25 -6.04 16.75 -14.61
CA ASP A 25 -6.24 16.71 -16.05
C ASP A 25 -4.88 16.45 -16.72
N MET A 26 -4.81 15.45 -17.58
CA MET A 26 -3.58 14.98 -18.22
C MET A 26 -3.55 15.36 -19.71
N HIS A 27 -2.35 15.63 -20.24
CA HIS A 27 -2.14 15.96 -21.65
C HIS A 27 -2.49 14.83 -22.64
N ASP A 28 -2.83 13.63 -22.14
CA ASP A 28 -3.30 12.48 -22.91
C ASP A 28 -4.83 12.26 -22.81
N GLY A 29 -5.57 13.25 -22.33
CA GLY A 29 -7.03 13.22 -22.19
C GLY A 29 -7.53 12.59 -20.89
N ASN A 30 -6.68 11.84 -20.19
CA ASN A 30 -7.11 11.16 -18.96
C ASN A 30 -7.35 12.15 -17.80
N LEU A 31 -8.35 11.85 -17.00
CA LEU A 31 -8.62 12.52 -15.72
C LEU A 31 -8.25 11.57 -14.58
N ILE A 32 -7.56 12.07 -13.55
CA ILE A 32 -7.18 11.29 -12.38
C ILE A 32 -7.78 11.93 -11.14
N ARG A 33 -8.65 11.21 -10.42
CA ARG A 33 -9.14 11.61 -9.09
C ARG A 33 -8.30 10.96 -8.02
N VAL A 34 -7.67 11.73 -7.12
CA VAL A 34 -6.76 11.19 -6.10
C VAL A 34 -6.73 12.07 -4.85
N PRO A 35 -6.79 11.51 -3.62
CA PRO A 35 -6.58 12.27 -2.39
C PRO A 35 -5.17 12.87 -2.36
N GLN A 36 -5.04 14.16 -2.06
CA GLN A 36 -3.75 14.85 -1.93
C GLN A 36 -2.79 14.12 -0.98
N SER A 37 -3.32 13.65 0.16
CA SER A 37 -2.64 12.85 1.18
C SER A 37 -2.03 11.55 0.65
N GLN A 38 -2.58 10.99 -0.44
CA GLN A 38 -2.17 9.70 -1.01
C GLN A 38 -1.49 9.85 -2.39
N LEU A 39 -1.24 11.09 -2.83
CA LEU A 39 -0.72 11.41 -4.17
C LEU A 39 0.60 10.70 -4.49
N THR A 40 1.56 10.76 -3.57
CA THR A 40 2.88 10.10 -3.71
C THR A 40 2.78 8.57 -3.76
N LEU A 41 1.79 8.00 -3.06
CA LEU A 41 1.56 6.55 -3.03
C LEU A 41 0.86 6.06 -4.30
N LYS A 42 -0.16 6.78 -4.78
CA LYS A 42 -1.03 6.30 -5.88
C LYS A 42 -0.60 6.74 -7.29
N LEU A 43 0.02 7.92 -7.48
CA LEU A 43 0.51 8.34 -8.81
C LEU A 43 1.44 7.32 -9.52
N PRO A 44 2.36 6.62 -8.83
CA PRO A 44 3.20 5.59 -9.46
C PRO A 44 2.39 4.43 -10.08
N TYR A 45 1.17 4.18 -9.61
CA TYR A 45 0.29 3.16 -10.18
C TYR A 45 -0.30 3.63 -11.50
N TYR A 46 -0.74 4.89 -11.63
CA TYR A 46 -1.22 5.46 -12.90
C TYR A 46 -0.23 5.21 -14.05
N GLN A 47 1.08 5.38 -13.81
CA GLN A 47 2.13 5.11 -14.80
C GLN A 47 2.20 3.63 -15.25
N LYS A 48 1.74 2.68 -14.42
CA LYS A 48 1.62 1.26 -14.78
C LYS A 48 0.35 0.98 -15.60
N LEU A 49 -0.80 1.52 -15.18
CA LEU A 49 -2.08 1.31 -15.88
C LEU A 49 -2.13 2.01 -17.24
N LYS A 50 -1.48 3.18 -17.41
CA LYS A 50 -1.53 4.01 -18.64
C LYS A 50 -1.31 3.24 -19.96
N LYS A 51 -0.61 2.10 -19.94
CA LYS A 51 -0.43 1.25 -21.13
C LYS A 51 -1.69 0.52 -21.60
N ASN A 52 -2.71 0.42 -20.75
CA ASN A 52 -3.99 -0.26 -20.97
C ASN A 52 -5.18 0.66 -20.69
N LEU A 53 -4.97 1.98 -20.63
CA LEU A 53 -6.04 2.97 -20.57
C LEU A 53 -6.36 3.42 -21.99
N GLU A 54 -7.65 3.52 -22.30
CA GLU A 54 -8.13 4.22 -23.48
C GLU A 54 -7.93 5.74 -23.30
N SER A 55 -7.99 6.49 -24.40
CA SER A 55 -8.06 7.95 -24.34
C SER A 55 -9.30 8.40 -23.56
N ASP A 56 -9.22 9.56 -22.91
CA ASP A 56 -10.32 10.18 -22.15
C ASP A 56 -10.86 9.31 -20.98
N SER A 57 -10.03 8.40 -20.45
CA SER A 57 -10.38 7.60 -19.26
C SER A 57 -10.32 8.43 -17.97
N ILE A 58 -11.26 8.19 -17.07
CA ILE A 58 -11.32 8.75 -15.72
C ILE A 58 -10.84 7.67 -14.74
N VAL A 59 -9.69 7.89 -14.11
CA VAL A 59 -9.09 6.99 -13.13
C VAL A 59 -9.42 7.47 -11.71
N ASP A 60 -10.26 6.72 -11.01
CA ASP A 60 -10.62 7.03 -9.62
C ASP A 60 -9.69 6.29 -8.64
N MET A 61 -9.02 7.07 -7.81
CA MET A 61 -8.08 6.61 -6.79
C MET A 61 -8.45 7.08 -5.37
N GLU A 62 -9.74 7.33 -5.08
CA GLU A 62 -10.22 7.51 -3.69
C GLU A 62 -10.14 6.19 -2.92
N VAL A 63 -11.07 5.26 -3.19
CA VAL A 63 -11.25 4.00 -2.43
C VAL A 63 -10.50 2.81 -3.01
N GLY A 64 -10.01 2.90 -4.24
CA GLY A 64 -9.31 1.81 -4.93
C GLY A 64 -8.42 2.32 -6.06
N ILE A 65 -8.39 1.60 -7.17
CA ILE A 65 -7.98 2.10 -8.50
C ILE A 65 -9.05 1.59 -9.48
N TYR A 66 -9.98 2.47 -9.82
CA TYR A 66 -11.05 2.19 -10.77
C TYR A 66 -10.86 3.02 -12.03
N THR A 67 -11.52 2.61 -13.12
CA THR A 67 -11.48 3.35 -14.39
C THR A 67 -12.87 3.37 -14.99
N THR A 68 -13.30 4.55 -15.41
CA THR A 68 -14.59 4.82 -16.07
C THR A 68 -14.38 5.81 -17.22
N THR A 69 -15.42 6.15 -17.95
CA THR A 69 -15.41 7.20 -18.99
C THR A 69 -16.51 8.22 -18.72
N ALA A 70 -16.39 9.42 -19.30
CA ALA A 70 -17.40 10.46 -19.14
C ALA A 70 -18.79 10.01 -19.63
N ASP A 71 -18.86 9.23 -20.71
CA ASP A 71 -20.11 8.62 -21.19
C ASP A 71 -20.76 7.68 -20.16
N ILE A 72 -19.96 6.89 -19.43
CA ILE A 72 -20.50 6.00 -18.40
C ILE A 72 -20.96 6.82 -17.20
N GLU A 73 -20.18 7.78 -16.70
CA GLU A 73 -20.59 8.61 -15.57
C GLU A 73 -21.86 9.42 -15.85
N ASN A 74 -22.01 9.96 -17.06
CA ASN A 74 -23.21 10.72 -17.47
C ASN A 74 -24.46 9.83 -17.65
N GLN A 75 -24.31 8.52 -17.86
CA GLN A 75 -25.45 7.59 -17.99
C GLN A 75 -25.95 7.03 -16.65
N VAL A 76 -25.18 7.18 -15.56
CA VAL A 76 -25.45 6.56 -14.24
C VAL A 76 -26.44 7.38 -13.38
N GLU A 77 -27.22 8.29 -13.96
CA GLU A 77 -28.44 8.81 -13.31
C GLU A 77 -29.63 7.82 -13.34
N VAL A 78 -29.50 6.68 -14.03
CA VAL A 78 -30.50 5.60 -14.04
C VAL A 78 -30.07 4.47 -13.09
N PRO A 79 -30.88 4.05 -12.10
CA PRO A 79 -30.47 3.05 -11.12
C PRO A 79 -30.55 1.63 -11.71
N VAL A 80 -29.50 1.20 -12.39
CA VAL A 80 -29.33 -0.19 -12.83
C VAL A 80 -28.63 -0.98 -11.72
N ALA A 81 -29.37 -1.92 -11.13
CA ALA A 81 -28.81 -2.90 -10.20
C ALA A 81 -28.05 -4.01 -10.96
N THR A 82 -26.97 -4.51 -10.35
CA THR A 82 -26.11 -5.62 -10.85
C THR A 82 -25.38 -5.30 -12.18
N GLU A 83 -24.20 -5.83 -12.50
CA GLU A 83 -23.71 -7.20 -12.33
C GLU A 83 -22.23 -7.32 -11.90
N GLN A 84 -21.83 -8.54 -11.55
CA GLN A 84 -20.49 -8.90 -11.08
C GLN A 84 -19.46 -8.87 -12.21
N ASN A 85 -18.24 -8.37 -11.96
CA ASN A 85 -17.09 -8.73 -12.78
C ASN A 85 -16.12 -9.62 -11.99
N THR A 86 -16.23 -10.92 -12.23
CA THR A 86 -15.39 -11.98 -11.65
C THR A 86 -14.02 -12.01 -12.32
N SER A 87 -12.99 -11.48 -11.65
CA SER A 87 -11.60 -11.72 -12.02
C SER A 87 -11.07 -13.02 -11.41
N ASN A 88 -11.62 -14.16 -11.83
CA ASN A 88 -10.98 -15.47 -11.65
C ASN A 88 -10.22 -15.84 -12.93
N LYS A 89 -8.90 -15.99 -12.81
CA LYS A 89 -8.16 -16.92 -13.67
C LYS A 89 -7.00 -17.55 -12.90
N GLU A 90 -7.27 -18.72 -12.34
CA GLU A 90 -6.23 -19.64 -11.88
C GLU A 90 -5.34 -20.13 -13.04
N GLY A 91 -4.12 -20.54 -12.70
CA GLY A 91 -3.05 -20.88 -13.62
C GLY A 91 -1.88 -21.50 -12.86
N GLU A 92 -2.21 -22.58 -12.15
CA GLU A 92 -1.45 -23.26 -11.10
C GLU A 92 -0.14 -23.92 -11.57
N SER A 93 0.91 -23.87 -10.73
CA SER A 93 1.97 -24.89 -10.55
C SER A 93 3.04 -24.36 -9.58
N ALA A 94 3.62 -25.10 -8.62
CA ALA A 94 3.18 -26.29 -7.88
C ALA A 94 4.25 -26.51 -6.79
N ASP A 95 3.87 -26.64 -5.51
CA ASP A 95 4.58 -27.51 -4.56
C ASP A 95 3.66 -27.87 -3.38
N SER A 96 3.92 -29.00 -2.72
CA SER A 96 2.96 -29.75 -1.93
C SER A 96 3.32 -29.85 -0.45
N ASN A 97 2.29 -29.69 0.40
CA ASN A 97 2.11 -30.41 1.67
C ASN A 97 3.04 -30.00 2.86
N PRO A 98 2.74 -30.43 4.12
CA PRO A 98 1.68 -29.80 4.91
C PRO A 98 2.11 -29.38 6.34
N SER A 99 1.10 -28.89 7.08
CA SER A 99 1.03 -28.53 8.49
C SER A 99 1.90 -29.29 9.53
N GLN A 100 2.24 -28.54 10.58
CA GLN A 100 1.92 -28.80 12.00
C GLN A 100 3.11 -28.95 12.99
N ASP A 101 2.90 -28.28 14.12
CA ASP A 101 3.32 -28.61 15.50
C ASP A 101 4.70 -28.27 16.07
N GLN A 102 4.72 -28.21 17.40
CA GLN A 102 5.83 -27.80 18.26
C GLN A 102 6.86 -28.92 18.46
N SER A 103 8.13 -28.58 18.23
CA SER A 103 9.30 -29.02 19.02
C SER A 103 10.47 -28.12 18.58
N GLY A 104 11.41 -27.66 19.40
CA GLY A 104 11.96 -28.30 20.57
C GLY A 104 13.41 -28.71 20.26
N ASN A 105 14.35 -27.93 20.78
CA ASN A 105 15.72 -28.33 21.13
C ASN A 105 16.85 -28.49 20.04
N GLN A 106 17.75 -27.48 20.06
CA GLN A 106 19.24 -27.52 20.08
C GLN A 106 20.14 -27.66 18.82
N HIS A 107 21.21 -26.83 18.84
CA HIS A 107 22.55 -26.99 18.22
C HIS A 107 22.59 -27.03 16.66
N ALA A 108 23.58 -26.52 15.91
CA ALA A 108 24.82 -25.76 16.16
C ALA A 108 25.42 -25.31 14.79
N THR A 109 26.38 -24.39 14.61
CA THR A 109 27.03 -23.30 15.40
C THR A 109 27.92 -22.49 14.44
N ASP A 110 27.97 -21.15 14.54
CA ASP A 110 29.10 -20.36 13.99
C ASP A 110 29.29 -19.06 14.81
N THR A 111 30.25 -19.01 15.73
CA THR A 111 31.61 -18.43 15.60
C THR A 111 31.63 -16.93 15.29
N GLY A 112 32.05 -16.09 16.25
CA GLY A 112 32.39 -14.69 15.93
C GLY A 112 32.12 -13.59 16.95
N GLN A 113 31.96 -13.86 18.25
CA GLN A 113 32.00 -12.80 19.28
C GLN A 113 33.28 -12.87 20.10
N GLY A 114 33.98 -11.75 20.18
CA GLY A 114 35.20 -11.60 20.97
C GLY A 114 34.92 -11.17 22.41
N GLN A 115 35.69 -11.74 23.33
CA GLN A 115 36.15 -11.17 24.61
C GLN A 115 35.04 -10.69 25.57
N ALA A 116 34.57 -11.55 26.47
CA ALA A 116 35.23 -11.93 27.74
C ALA A 116 35.11 -10.88 28.86
N SER A 117 34.31 -11.23 29.86
CA SER A 117 34.46 -10.84 31.28
C SER A 117 33.71 -11.88 32.11
N GLU A 118 34.30 -12.29 33.23
CA GLU A 118 34.01 -13.55 33.91
C GLU A 118 32.87 -13.50 34.94
N GLU A 119 32.52 -14.69 35.42
CA GLU A 119 31.53 -14.96 36.47
C GLU A 119 31.80 -14.22 37.78
N THR A 120 30.76 -13.95 38.57
CA THR A 120 30.49 -14.77 39.76
C THR A 120 29.13 -14.46 40.40
N GLU A 121 28.40 -15.53 40.69
CA GLU A 121 27.22 -15.53 41.54
C GLU A 121 27.62 -15.49 43.02
N VAL A 122 27.06 -14.56 43.81
CA VAL A 122 26.90 -14.73 45.26
C VAL A 122 25.71 -13.91 45.78
N THR A 123 24.66 -14.64 46.14
CA THR A 123 23.77 -14.45 47.30
C THR A 123 23.69 -13.07 47.98
N ASN A 124 22.46 -12.53 48.03
CA ASN A 124 21.94 -11.70 49.13
C ASN A 124 22.36 -12.28 50.52
N PRO A 125 22.52 -11.46 51.60
CA PRO A 125 21.56 -10.39 51.90
C PRO A 125 22.11 -9.11 52.59
N ASP A 126 21.16 -8.19 52.78
CA ASP A 126 21.01 -7.29 53.95
C ASP A 126 21.75 -5.93 54.00
N GLN A 127 20.97 -4.97 54.51
CA GLN A 127 21.29 -3.67 55.10
C GLN A 127 21.92 -2.49 54.30
N ALA A 128 21.23 -1.36 54.51
CA ALA A 128 21.76 0.01 54.68
C ALA A 128 22.19 0.84 53.45
N SER A 129 21.23 1.64 52.97
CA SER A 129 21.40 3.03 52.51
C SER A 129 22.26 3.89 53.47
N PRO A 130 22.59 5.14 53.09
CA PRO A 130 23.13 5.64 51.83
C PRO A 130 24.36 6.55 52.07
N SER A 131 25.01 7.06 51.01
CA SER A 131 25.30 8.52 50.94
C SER A 131 25.74 8.96 49.55
N ASN A 132 25.17 10.09 49.14
CA ASN A 132 25.51 10.86 47.96
C ASN A 132 26.67 11.80 48.29
N THR A 133 27.50 12.17 47.30
CA THR A 133 28.34 13.38 47.33
C THR A 133 28.38 13.93 45.91
#